data_AF-R6AAR0-F1
#
_entry.id   AF-R6AAR0-F1
#
_cell.length_a   1.000
_cell.length_b   1.000
_cell.length_c   1.000
_cell.angle_alpha   90.00
_cell.angle_beta   90.00
_cell.angle_gamma   90.00
#
_symmetry.space_group_name_H-M   'P 1'
#
loop_
_entity.id
_entity.type
_entity.pdbx_description
1 polymer ?
#
loop_
_entity_poly.entity_id
_entity_poly.type
_entity_poly.pdbx_seq_one_letter_code
_entity_poly.pdbx_strand_id
1 'polypeptide(L)' 'MLSILNQLIGANVGDLKQYSLCTFFIDCHNADMMTMDDLAKIQMFLSEYINPEAEVTWEYGVDDSLKNNQMRLTLVLG' A
#
# COMPACT_ATOMS: atom_id res chain seq x y z
N MET A 1 -12.61 0.36 -14.91
CA MET A 1 -11.42 0.62 -14.07
C MET A 1 -11.33 -0.55 -13.09
N LEU A 2 -10.28 -1.37 -13.16
CA LEU A 2 -10.07 -2.42 -12.15
C LEU A 2 -9.76 -1.72 -10.83
N SER A 3 -10.57 -1.96 -9.79
CA SER A 3 -10.36 -1.39 -8.46
C SER A 3 -8.93 -1.67 -7.99
N ILE A 4 -8.25 -0.68 -7.41
CA ILE A 4 -6.89 -0.83 -6.87
C ILE A 4 -6.81 -1.96 -5.83
N LEU A 5 -7.91 -2.22 -5.12
CA LEU A 5 -8.06 -3.35 -4.21
C LEU A 5 -7.99 -4.70 -4.94
N ASN A 6 -8.57 -4.83 -6.14
CA ASN A 6 -8.48 -6.07 -6.91
C ASN A 6 -7.04 -6.37 -7.35
N GLN A 7 -6.25 -5.31 -7.57
CA GLN A 7 -4.82 -5.46 -7.91
C GLN A 7 -4.03 -5.91 -6.68
N LEU A 8 -4.31 -5.35 -5.50
CA LEU A 8 -3.69 -5.76 -4.23
C LEU A 8 -4.03 -7.19 -3.82
N ILE A 9 -5.29 -7.60 -3.98
CA ILE A 9 -5.72 -8.99 -3.75
C ILE A 9 -4.94 -9.94 -4.69
N GLY A 10 -4.80 -9.56 -5.97
CA GLY A 10 -4.02 -10.35 -6.93
C GLY A 10 -2.52 -10.40 -6.63
N ALA A 11 -1.98 -9.40 -5.93
CA ALA A 11 -0.55 -9.32 -5.59
C ALA A 11 -0.14 -10.25 -4.43
N ASN A 12 -1.11 -10.81 -3.68
CA ASN A 12 -0.87 -11.75 -2.58
C ASN A 12 0.17 -11.25 -1.55
N VAL A 13 -0.18 -10.18 -0.83
CA VAL A 13 0.70 -9.48 0.13
C VAL A 13 1.21 -10.38 1.28
N GLY A 14 0.56 -11.51 1.54
CA GLY A 14 0.94 -12.45 2.60
C GLY A 14 0.48 -12.01 3.99
N ASP A 15 0.68 -12.88 4.99
CA ASP A 15 0.39 -12.58 6.39
C ASP A 15 1.58 -11.84 7.02
N LEU A 16 1.35 -10.64 7.55
CA LEU A 16 2.37 -9.77 8.13
C LEU A 16 2.30 -9.75 9.66
N LYS A 17 1.44 -10.55 10.30
CA LYS A 17 1.20 -10.56 11.74
C LYS A 17 2.41 -10.94 12.60
N GLN A 18 3.44 -11.55 12.01
CA GLN A 18 4.67 -11.90 12.73
C GLN A 18 5.60 -10.69 12.94
N TYR A 19 5.41 -9.60 12.20
CA TYR A 19 6.24 -8.41 12.28
C TYR A 19 5.69 -7.44 13.31
N SER A 20 6.60 -6.79 14.02
CA SER A 20 6.33 -5.77 15.04
C SER A 20 6.52 -4.34 14.52
N LEU A 21 7.18 -4.20 13.38
CA LEU A 21 7.36 -2.94 12.65
C LEU A 21 6.93 -3.14 11.20
N CYS A 22 6.06 -2.27 10.70
CA CYS A 22 5.61 -2.26 9.31
C CYS A 22 5.63 -0.84 8.73
N THR A 23 6.49 -0.58 7.76
CA THR A 23 6.48 0.67 6.98
C THR A 23 6.03 0.38 5.55
N PHE A 24 5.03 1.12 5.08
CA PHE A 24 4.47 0.99 3.74
C PHE A 24 4.73 2.27 2.95
N PHE A 25 5.34 2.12 1.78
CA PHE A 25 5.51 3.18 0.80
C PHE A 25 4.60 2.90 -0.40
N ILE A 26 3.75 3.87 -0.73
CA ILE A 26 2.82 3.81 -1.86
C ILE A 26 3.24 4.89 -2.86
N ASP A 27 3.80 4.48 -4.00
CA ASP A 27 4.24 5.40 -5.05
C ASP A 27 3.33 5.31 -6.28
N CYS A 28 2.97 6.47 -6.82
CA CYS A 28 2.23 6.62 -8.08
C CYS A 28 3.01 7.46 -9.09
N HIS A 29 2.65 7.37 -10.37
CA HIS A 29 3.29 8.21 -11.40
C HIS A 29 3.03 9.71 -11.19
N ASN A 30 1.87 10.10 -10.64
CA ASN A 30 1.59 11.48 -10.23
C ASN A 30 0.62 11.52 -9.03
N ALA A 31 0.56 12.68 -8.38
CA ALA A 31 -0.26 12.88 -7.18
C ALA A 31 -1.77 12.74 -7.42
N ASP A 32 -2.25 13.05 -8.63
CA ASP A 32 -3.67 13.04 -8.99
C ASP A 32 -4.20 11.62 -9.28
N MET A 33 -3.32 10.62 -9.35
CA MET A 33 -3.69 9.24 -9.64
C MET A 33 -4.32 8.49 -8.47
N MET A 34 -4.14 8.96 -7.24
CA MET A 34 -4.85 8.41 -6.09
C MET A 34 -5.53 9.51 -5.29
N THR A 35 -6.80 9.28 -5.00
CA THR A 35 -7.53 10.10 -4.04
C THR A 35 -7.19 9.67 -2.61
N MET A 36 -7.49 10.53 -1.65
CA MET A 36 -7.42 10.16 -0.22
C MET A 36 -8.31 8.96 0.13
N ASP A 37 -9.44 8.80 -0.56
CA ASP A 37 -10.33 7.65 -0.36
C ASP A 37 -9.70 6.34 -0.87
N ASP A 38 -8.96 6.39 -1.99
CA ASP A 38 -8.21 5.24 -2.48
C ASP A 38 -7.09 4.84 -1.50
N LEU A 39 -6.35 5.81 -0.97
CA LEU A 39 -5.32 5.57 0.04
C LEU A 39 -5.90 4.95 1.31
N ALA A 40 -7.02 5.48 1.81
CA ALA A 40 -7.71 4.94 2.98
C ALA A 40 -8.15 3.48 2.78
N LYS A 41 -8.66 3.14 1.58
CA LYS A 41 -9.03 1.77 1.23
C LYS A 41 -7.83 0.83 1.23
N ILE A 42 -6.68 1.27 0.70
CA ILE A 42 -5.45 0.49 0.70
C ILE A 42 -4.96 0.25 2.14
N GLN A 43 -4.93 1.30 2.95
CA GLN A 43 -4.54 1.20 4.37
C GLN A 43 -5.44 0.23 5.14
N MET A 44 -6.76 0.36 4.97
CA MET A 44 -7.73 -0.53 5.61
C MET A 44 -7.53 -1.98 5.18
N PHE A 45 -7.34 -2.23 3.88
CA PHE A 45 -7.08 -3.56 3.34
C PHE A 45 -5.80 -4.18 3.93
N LEU A 46 -4.69 -3.44 3.92
CA LEU A 46 -3.41 -3.94 4.41
C LEU A 46 -3.42 -4.15 5.94
N SER A 47 -4.19 -3.36 6.68
CA SER A 47 -4.33 -3.48 8.14
C SER A 47 -4.90 -4.83 8.59
N GLU A 48 -5.65 -5.54 7.74
CA GLU A 48 -6.16 -6.88 8.05
C GLU A 48 -5.05 -7.94 8.16
N TYR A 49 -3.89 -7.67 7.56
CA TYR A 49 -2.73 -8.57 7.51
C TYR A 49 -1.64 -8.20 8.52
N ILE A 50 -1.76 -7.06 9.20
CA ILE A 50 -0.75 -6.55 10.12
C ILE A 50 -1.08 -7.00 11.56
N ASN A 51 -0.05 -7.14 12.39
CA ASN A 51 -0.21 -7.31 13.83
C ASN A 51 -0.86 -6.04 14.44
N PRO A 52 -1.98 -6.13 15.17
CA PRO A 52 -2.63 -4.96 15.78
C PRO A 52 -1.72 -4.16 16.73
N GLU A 53 -0.70 -4.80 17.29
CA GLU A 53 0.27 -4.17 18.21
C GLU A 53 1.55 -3.68 17.49
N ALA A 54 1.65 -3.85 16.17
CA ALA A 54 2.81 -3.38 15.43
C ALA A 54 2.87 -1.85 15.37
N GLU A 55 4.09 -1.32 15.34
CA GLU A 55 4.34 0.05 14.93
C GLU A 55 4.16 0.16 13.42
N VAL A 56 3.24 1.02 12.96
CA VAL A 56 2.88 1.14 11.55
C VAL A 56 3.10 2.56 11.04
N THR A 57 3.83 2.69 9.94
CA THR A 57 4.06 3.95 9.23
C THR A 57 3.61 3.84 7.77
N TRP A 58 2.97 4.91 7.27
CA TRP A 58 2.47 5.00 5.89
C TRP A 58 3.05 6.23 5.20
N GLU A 59 3.66 6.04 4.05
CA GLU A 59 4.19 7.11 3.22
C GLU A 59 3.61 7.04 1.80
N TYR A 60 3.22 8.20 1.28
CA TYR A 60 2.70 8.35 -0.08
C TYR A 60 3.64 9.24 -0.88
N GLY A 61 4.10 8.74 -2.03
CA GLY A 61 5.10 9.36 -2.87
C GLY A 61 4.69 9.42 -4.35
N VAL A 62 5.51 10.15 -5.11
CA VAL A 62 5.41 10.22 -6.57
C VAL A 62 6.72 9.73 -7.17
N ASP A 63 6.62 8.75 -8.07
CA ASP A 63 7.73 8.20 -8.85
C ASP A 63 7.39 8.32 -10.34
N ASP A 64 7.98 9.32 -11.01
CA ASP A 64 7.73 9.65 -12.42
C ASP A 64 8.22 8.55 -13.40
N SER A 65 9.03 7.60 -12.91
CA SER A 65 9.44 6.43 -13.68
C SER A 65 8.33 5.37 -13.85
N LEU A 66 7.31 5.40 -12.99
CA LEU A 66 6.12 4.55 -13.11
C LEU A 66 5.31 4.98 -14.34
N LYS A 67 4.65 4.04 -15.02
CA LYS A 67 3.72 4.39 -16.12
C LYS A 67 2.39 4.87 -15.55
N ASN A 68 1.62 5.60 -16.37
CA ASN A 68 0.22 5.92 -16.05
C ASN A 68 -0.55 4.66 -15.63
N ASN A 69 -1.32 4.77 -14.54
CA ASN A 69 -2.05 3.70 -13.86
C ASN A 69 -1.19 2.62 -13.18
N GLN A 70 0.13 2.79 -13.07
CA GLN A 70 0.96 1.94 -12.21
C GLN A 70 1.07 2.53 -10.80
N MET A 71 1.07 1.63 -9.83
CA MET A 71 1.37 1.89 -8.44
C MET A 71 2.45 0.90 -7.99
N ARG A 72 3.38 1.37 -7.18
CA ARG A 72 4.35 0.53 -6.48
C ARG A 72 4.03 0.55 -4.99
N LEU A 73 3.90 -0.63 -4.41
CA LEU A 73 3.82 -0.82 -2.97
C LEU A 73 5.12 -1.46 -2.49
N THR A 74 5.85 -0.75 -1.61
CA THR A 74 7.07 -1.26 -0.98
C THR A 74 6.82 -1.47 0.51
N LEU A 75 7.25 -2.61 1.04
CA LEU A 75 7.08 -2.99 2.44
C LEU A 75 8.45 -3.11 3.10
N VAL A 76 8.62 -2.48 4.26
CA VAL A 76 9.75 -2.70 5.18
C VAL A 76 9.20 -3.29 6.46
N LEU A 77 9.70 -4.47 6.84
CA LEU A 77 9.15 -5.31 7.90
C LEU A 77 10.24 -5.63 8.94
N GLY A 78 9.91 -5.60 10.23
CA GLY A 78 10.85 -5.80 11.34
C GLY A 78 10.24 -6.35 12.63
#